data_AF-A0AAW3ZIT2-F1
#
_entry.id   AF-A0AAW3ZIT2-F1
#
_cell.length_a   1.000
_cell.length_b   1.000
_cell.length_c   1.000
_cell.angle_alpha   90.00
_cell.angle_beta   90.00
_cell.angle_gamma   90.00
#
_symmetry.space_group_name_H-M   'P 1'
#
loop_
_entity.id
_entity.type
_entity.pdbx_description
1 polymer ?
#
loop_
_entity_poly.entity_id
_entity_poly.type
_entity_poly.pdbx_seq_one_letter_code
_entity_poly.pdbx_strand_id
1 'polypeptide(L)'
;MRRILRRFGLVVVLLMAGWASVGLYFEFSDRGPWPARAEVEPTGAFERETTCYFGGGYDEWSALLRQKNGSWNPKSWLLSVWASREKYDTAVATVDCRFITYESDGLKISGFMIAPKGESGRRLPVLIFNRGGNGGFGAISFALALQRLVPFAQDGFLVLSSQYRGLNESNPEQFGRDEFGGADVRDVERLLELVDRLPQADPDNIFMLGASRGVMMSYLVARGSDRIRALASVNGDVDLELELKFRPEMERVYAARIPNYASRKQEALAERSVMHWAEELPRDMPILLLHGGEDDRVDPNNGPRFKARLDALGHPSKLIMYPDDGHSLGRSWEQAHQEIVTWFRDHARAPHSAQLGQP
;
A
#
# COMPACT_ATOMS: atom_id res chain seq x y z
N MET A 1 42.05 7.45 14.55
CA MET A 1 41.11 6.80 13.58
C MET A 1 40.29 5.65 14.16
N ARG A 2 40.87 4.58 14.74
CA ARG A 2 40.11 3.42 15.27
C ARG A 2 39.09 3.73 16.40
N ARG A 3 39.32 4.77 17.21
CA ARG A 3 38.36 5.23 18.26
C ARG A 3 37.17 6.03 17.70
N ILE A 4 37.32 6.71 16.56
CA ILE A 4 36.25 7.47 15.90
C ILE A 4 35.31 6.52 15.16
N LEU A 5 35.86 5.51 14.47
CA LEU A 5 35.09 4.45 13.82
C LEU A 5 34.26 3.60 14.80
N ARG A 6 34.76 3.34 16.01
CA ARG A 6 33.98 2.65 17.06
C ARG A 6 32.84 3.50 17.63
N ARG A 7 33.01 4.82 17.77
CA ARG A 7 31.92 5.73 18.17
C ARG A 7 30.87 5.89 17.07
N PHE A 8 31.27 5.96 15.79
CA PHE A 8 30.33 5.95 14.67
C PHE A 8 29.59 4.62 14.55
N GLY A 9 30.26 3.47 14.70
CA GLY A 9 29.61 2.16 14.70
C GLY A 9 28.62 1.98 15.84
N LEU A 10 28.94 2.46 17.05
CA LEU A 10 28.02 2.37 18.20
C LEU A 10 26.82 3.32 18.06
N VAL A 11 27.02 4.52 17.49
CA VAL A 11 25.93 5.47 17.19
C VAL A 11 25.04 4.95 16.05
N VAL A 12 25.60 4.29 15.03
CA VAL A 12 24.82 3.64 13.96
C VAL A 12 24.00 2.47 14.50
N VAL A 13 24.55 1.65 15.41
CA VAL A 13 23.81 0.53 16.03
C VAL A 13 22.71 1.02 16.98
N LEU A 14 22.97 2.08 17.77
CA LEU A 14 21.95 2.70 18.64
C LEU A 14 20.87 3.47 17.85
N LEU A 15 21.23 4.09 16.71
CA LEU A 15 20.27 4.66 15.77
C LEU A 15 19.46 3.59 15.05
N MET A 16 19.99 2.42 14.76
CA MET A 16 19.21 1.33 14.14
C MET A 16 18.22 0.70 15.12
N ALA A 17 18.58 0.59 16.41
CA ALA A 17 17.73 0.01 17.44
C ALA A 17 16.56 0.93 17.88
N GLY A 18 16.78 2.24 17.94
CA GLY A 18 15.73 3.21 18.31
C GLY A 18 14.81 3.64 17.16
N TRP A 19 15.11 3.23 15.92
CA TRP A 19 14.38 3.66 14.72
C TRP A 19 13.58 2.54 14.05
N ALA A 20 13.61 1.32 14.60
CA ALA A 20 12.65 0.27 14.23
C ALA A 20 11.19 0.70 14.48
N SER A 21 10.98 1.68 15.38
CA SER A 21 9.70 2.33 15.69
C SER A 21 9.39 3.58 14.84
N VAL A 22 10.31 4.08 14.02
CA VAL A 22 10.02 5.21 13.13
C VAL A 22 9.41 4.67 11.84
N GLY A 23 8.10 4.46 11.85
CA GLY A 23 7.31 4.10 10.67
C GLY A 23 7.64 5.01 9.48
N LEU A 24 8.28 4.45 8.46
CA LEU A 24 8.76 5.15 7.27
C LEU A 24 7.60 5.41 6.30
N TYR A 25 6.80 6.41 6.63
CA TYR A 25 5.82 6.99 5.71
C TYR A 25 6.42 8.32 5.22
N PHE A 26 6.83 8.33 3.96
CA PHE A 26 7.54 9.45 3.38
C PHE A 26 6.58 10.48 2.80
N GLU A 27 6.94 11.74 2.98
CA GLU A 27 6.36 12.86 2.26
C GLU A 27 7.16 13.01 0.96
N PHE A 28 6.73 12.30 -0.09
CA PHE A 28 7.17 12.59 -1.45
C PHE A 28 6.13 13.50 -2.07
N SER A 29 6.43 14.81 -2.04
CA SER A 29 5.89 15.68 -3.09
C SER A 29 6.81 15.53 -4.31
N ASP A 30 6.24 15.55 -5.52
CA ASP A 30 6.99 15.67 -6.78
C ASP A 30 7.83 16.97 -6.88
N ARG A 31 8.02 17.71 -5.77
CA ARG A 31 8.75 18.99 -5.70
C ARG A 31 10.25 18.78 -5.44
N GLY A 32 10.87 17.89 -6.20
CA GLY A 32 12.32 17.80 -6.34
C GLY A 32 12.70 17.90 -7.82
N PRO A 33 13.90 18.35 -8.19
CA PRO A 33 14.37 18.35 -9.56
C PRO A 33 14.65 16.90 -10.00
N TRP A 34 13.59 16.14 -10.27
CA TRP A 34 13.68 14.81 -10.84
C TRP A 34 13.91 14.93 -12.35
N PRO A 35 14.78 14.10 -12.94
CA PRO A 35 14.88 14.03 -14.40
C PRO A 35 13.52 13.60 -14.98
N ALA A 36 13.25 14.03 -16.22
CA ALA A 36 12.07 13.56 -16.95
C ALA A 36 12.08 12.03 -17.03
N ARG A 37 10.93 11.41 -16.74
CA ARG A 37 10.76 9.95 -16.86
C ARG A 37 10.39 9.61 -18.30
N ALA A 38 11.00 8.56 -18.85
CA ALA A 38 10.67 8.08 -20.19
C ALA A 38 9.25 7.50 -20.20
N GLU A 39 8.48 7.87 -21.23
CA GLU A 39 7.21 7.21 -21.53
C GLU A 39 7.48 5.79 -22.03
N VAL A 40 6.53 4.90 -21.78
CA VAL A 40 6.57 3.51 -22.22
C VAL A 40 5.37 3.23 -23.11
N GLU A 41 5.44 2.15 -23.89
CA GLU A 41 4.32 1.70 -24.73
C GLU A 41 3.04 1.57 -23.87
N PRO A 42 1.99 2.38 -24.16
CA PRO A 42 0.80 2.42 -23.34
C PRO A 42 0.05 1.08 -23.35
N THR A 43 -0.43 0.66 -22.18
CA THR A 43 -1.38 -0.46 -22.06
C THR A 43 -2.76 -0.11 -22.62
N GLY A 44 -3.06 1.19 -22.75
CA GLY A 44 -4.38 1.70 -23.13
C GLY A 44 -5.38 1.75 -21.97
N ALA A 45 -4.99 1.35 -20.76
CA ALA A 45 -5.80 1.46 -19.55
C ALA A 45 -5.63 2.81 -18.83
N PHE A 46 -4.46 3.45 -18.97
CA PHE A 46 -4.07 4.64 -18.22
C PHE A 46 -3.91 5.86 -19.15
N GLU A 47 -4.10 7.07 -18.62
CA GLU A 47 -3.86 8.32 -19.37
C GLU A 47 -2.37 8.53 -19.66
N ARG A 48 -1.52 8.11 -18.72
CA ARG A 48 -0.06 8.25 -18.84
C ARG A 48 0.64 7.11 -18.12
N GLU A 49 1.70 6.62 -18.74
CA GLU A 49 2.56 5.58 -18.18
C GLU A 49 4.03 5.96 -18.38
N THR A 50 4.81 5.90 -17.31
CA THR A 50 6.26 6.15 -17.37
C THR A 50 7.01 5.13 -16.55
N THR A 51 8.23 4.80 -16.96
CA THR A 51 9.06 3.85 -16.21
C THR A 51 9.40 4.34 -14.80
N CYS A 52 9.41 3.41 -13.84
CA CYS A 52 9.95 3.66 -12.50
C CYS A 52 11.48 3.83 -12.50
N TYR A 53 12.18 3.30 -13.51
CA TYR A 53 13.62 3.27 -13.59
C TYR A 53 14.14 4.55 -14.26
N PHE A 54 14.40 5.60 -13.46
CA PHE A 54 14.89 6.89 -13.94
C PHE A 54 16.30 7.20 -13.43
N GLY A 55 16.99 8.11 -14.13
CA GLY A 55 18.33 8.57 -13.79
C GLY A 55 19.39 7.49 -14.01
N GLY A 56 19.57 7.01 -15.25
CA GLY A 56 20.77 6.28 -15.72
C GLY A 56 21.14 4.93 -15.07
N GLY A 57 20.48 4.51 -13.99
CA GLY A 57 20.79 3.29 -13.23
C GLY A 57 20.86 3.56 -11.71
N TYR A 58 21.27 2.54 -10.94
CA TYR A 58 21.24 2.63 -9.47
C TYR A 58 22.05 3.78 -8.87
N ASP A 59 23.28 4.06 -9.37
CA ASP A 59 24.14 5.06 -8.73
C ASP A 59 23.55 6.46 -8.84
N GLU A 60 23.13 6.84 -10.04
CA GLU A 60 22.47 8.12 -10.32
C GLU A 60 21.12 8.20 -9.59
N TRP A 61 20.29 7.16 -9.64
CA TRP A 61 19.03 7.11 -8.90
C TRP A 61 19.22 7.26 -7.38
N SER A 62 20.16 6.51 -6.81
CA SER A 62 20.46 6.57 -5.37
C SER A 62 21.06 7.91 -4.94
N ALA A 63 21.80 8.58 -5.83
CA ALA A 63 22.28 9.94 -5.62
C ALA A 63 21.11 10.94 -5.55
N LEU A 64 20.11 10.80 -6.43
CA LEU A 64 18.89 11.62 -6.39
C LEU A 64 18.10 11.43 -5.10
N LEU A 65 18.02 10.19 -4.58
CA LEU A 65 17.40 9.96 -3.27
C LEU A 65 18.13 10.70 -2.16
N ARG A 66 19.47 10.60 -2.09
CA ARG A 66 20.27 11.20 -1.02
C ARG A 66 20.22 12.73 -0.97
N GLN A 67 19.79 13.37 -2.06
CA GLN A 67 19.68 14.82 -2.18
C GLN A 67 18.24 15.28 -1.95
N LYS A 68 18.02 16.24 -1.04
CA LYS A 68 16.79 17.04 -0.97
C LYS A 68 17.18 18.52 -1.07
N ASN A 69 16.65 19.22 -2.07
CA ASN A 69 16.98 20.62 -2.35
C ASN A 69 18.50 20.89 -2.43
N GLY A 70 19.27 19.97 -3.04
CA GLY A 70 20.73 20.07 -3.13
C GLY A 70 21.49 19.85 -1.82
N SER A 71 20.81 19.45 -0.73
CA SER A 71 21.42 19.16 0.58
C SER A 71 21.25 17.70 0.99
N TRP A 72 22.17 17.20 1.83
CA TRP A 72 22.14 15.83 2.35
C TRP A 72 20.96 15.61 3.30
N ASN A 73 20.22 14.52 3.10
CA ASN A 73 19.04 14.17 3.90
C ASN A 73 19.19 12.78 4.57
N PRO A 74 19.26 12.69 5.92
CA PRO A 74 19.41 11.42 6.62
C PRO A 74 18.25 10.43 6.40
N LYS A 75 17.02 10.94 6.20
CA LYS A 75 15.83 10.11 5.93
C LYS A 75 15.90 9.46 4.55
N SER A 76 16.37 10.21 3.56
CA SER A 76 16.54 9.67 2.22
C SER A 76 17.79 8.79 2.09
N TRP A 77 18.78 8.99 2.95
CA TRP A 77 19.91 8.06 3.08
C TRP A 77 19.47 6.69 3.58
N LEU A 78 18.63 6.62 4.63
CA LEU A 78 18.05 5.35 5.11
C LEU A 78 17.25 4.63 4.02
N LEU A 79 16.44 5.36 3.24
CA LEU A 79 15.79 4.82 2.04
C LEU A 79 16.79 4.21 1.05
N SER A 80 17.90 4.90 0.77
CA SER A 80 18.93 4.41 -0.14
C SER A 80 19.68 3.19 0.40
N VAL A 81 19.70 2.99 1.73
CA VAL A 81 20.23 1.77 2.34
C VAL A 81 19.22 0.62 2.19
N TRP A 82 17.93 0.91 2.29
CA TRP A 82 16.85 -0.08 2.24
C TRP A 82 16.56 -0.58 0.82
N ALA A 83 16.66 0.32 -0.16
CA ALA A 83 16.63 -0.02 -1.56
C ALA A 83 18.07 -0.26 -2.06
N SER A 84 18.62 -1.43 -1.73
CA SER A 84 19.97 -1.79 -2.13
C SER A 84 20.11 -1.90 -3.64
N ARG A 85 21.36 -1.80 -4.12
CA ARG A 85 21.72 -2.07 -5.52
C ARG A 85 21.17 -3.40 -6.01
N GLU A 86 21.36 -4.45 -5.21
CA GLU A 86 20.87 -5.80 -5.52
C GLU A 86 19.36 -5.81 -5.77
N LYS A 87 18.56 -5.16 -4.90
CA LYS A 87 17.11 -5.07 -5.09
C LYS A 87 16.74 -4.28 -6.34
N TYR A 88 17.42 -3.17 -6.59
CA TYR A 88 17.20 -2.36 -7.80
C TYR A 88 17.53 -3.16 -9.07
N ASP A 89 18.72 -3.75 -9.14
CA ASP A 89 19.18 -4.50 -10.32
C ASP A 89 18.30 -5.73 -10.56
N THR A 90 17.90 -6.42 -9.49
CA THR A 90 16.93 -7.53 -9.57
C THR A 90 15.58 -7.04 -10.08
N ALA A 91 15.05 -5.92 -9.59
CA ALA A 91 13.79 -5.36 -10.08
C ALA A 91 13.89 -5.00 -11.57
N VAL A 92 14.95 -4.31 -11.99
CA VAL A 92 15.21 -4.00 -13.40
C VAL A 92 15.21 -5.27 -14.26
N ALA A 93 15.81 -6.37 -13.78
CA ALA A 93 15.85 -7.63 -14.52
C ALA A 93 14.50 -8.36 -14.56
N THR A 94 13.69 -8.28 -13.49
CA THR A 94 12.56 -9.20 -13.27
C THR A 94 11.18 -8.58 -13.41
N VAL A 95 11.03 -7.26 -13.27
CA VAL A 95 9.70 -6.61 -13.30
C VAL A 95 9.66 -5.36 -14.17
N ASP A 96 8.53 -5.15 -14.84
CA ASP A 96 8.15 -3.88 -15.44
C ASP A 96 7.42 -3.05 -14.40
N CYS A 97 8.05 -1.96 -13.94
CA CYS A 97 7.48 -1.04 -12.97
C CYS A 97 7.17 0.28 -13.67
N ARG A 98 5.91 0.71 -13.56
CA ARG A 98 5.40 1.95 -14.16
C ARG A 98 4.78 2.83 -13.10
N PHE A 99 5.10 4.13 -13.17
CA PHE A 99 4.22 5.16 -12.63
C PHE A 99 3.07 5.35 -13.61
N ILE A 100 1.84 5.30 -13.09
CA ILE A 100 0.61 5.44 -13.87
C ILE A 100 -0.14 6.70 -13.45
N THR A 101 -0.86 7.31 -14.40
CA THR A 101 -1.89 8.31 -14.14
C THR A 101 -3.20 7.84 -14.75
N TYR A 102 -4.28 7.88 -13.98
CA TYR A 102 -5.61 7.51 -14.43
C TYR A 102 -6.65 8.53 -13.98
N GLU A 103 -7.77 8.55 -14.70
CA GLU A 103 -8.89 9.44 -14.42
C GLU A 103 -9.86 8.79 -13.42
N SER A 104 -10.29 9.58 -12.43
CA SER A 104 -11.32 9.25 -11.45
C SER A 104 -12.07 10.53 -11.06
N ASP A 105 -13.39 10.59 -11.26
CA ASP A 105 -14.24 11.78 -11.08
C ASP A 105 -13.72 13.05 -11.79
N GLY A 106 -13.11 12.90 -12.96
CA GLY A 106 -12.47 14.00 -13.71
C GLY A 106 -11.14 14.47 -13.12
N LEU A 107 -10.64 13.81 -12.07
CA LEU A 107 -9.36 14.11 -11.44
C LEU A 107 -8.25 13.19 -11.97
N LYS A 108 -7.01 13.69 -11.91
CA LYS A 108 -5.83 12.90 -12.29
C LYS A 108 -5.22 12.23 -11.07
N ILE A 109 -5.36 10.91 -11.00
CA ILE A 109 -4.86 10.11 -9.88
C ILE A 109 -3.57 9.41 -10.28
N SER A 110 -2.54 9.54 -9.45
CA SER A 110 -1.27 8.84 -9.64
C SER A 110 -1.27 7.48 -8.95
N GLY A 111 -0.46 6.57 -9.47
CA GLY A 111 -0.33 5.22 -8.92
C GLY A 111 0.89 4.47 -9.44
N PHE A 112 0.94 3.18 -9.13
CA PHE A 112 1.90 2.24 -9.72
C PHE A 112 1.19 1.08 -10.39
N MET A 113 1.74 0.63 -11.52
CA MET A 113 1.52 -0.71 -12.06
C MET A 113 2.86 -1.44 -12.07
N ILE A 114 2.92 -2.64 -11.49
CA ILE A 114 4.13 -3.46 -11.45
C ILE A 114 3.76 -4.87 -11.91
N ALA A 115 4.43 -5.36 -12.94
CA ALA A 115 4.18 -6.68 -13.51
C ALA A 115 5.49 -7.47 -13.65
N PRO A 116 5.48 -8.80 -13.45
CA PRO A 116 6.62 -9.64 -13.79
C PRO A 116 6.93 -9.60 -15.29
N LYS A 117 8.22 -9.60 -15.64
CA LYS A 117 8.71 -9.75 -17.02
C LYS A 117 8.68 -11.22 -17.41
N GLY A 118 8.55 -11.47 -18.72
CA GLY A 118 8.64 -12.83 -19.29
C GLY A 118 7.37 -13.66 -19.14
N GLU A 119 6.28 -13.10 -18.63
CA GLU A 119 4.98 -13.76 -18.44
C GLU A 119 4.02 -13.51 -19.61
N SER A 120 4.55 -13.48 -20.84
CA SER A 120 3.73 -13.23 -22.03
C SER A 120 2.71 -14.35 -22.25
N GLY A 121 1.45 -13.97 -22.47
CA GLY A 121 0.35 -14.90 -22.76
C GLY A 121 -0.32 -15.53 -21.53
N ARG A 122 0.12 -15.22 -20.31
CA ARG A 122 -0.57 -15.64 -19.07
C ARG A 122 -1.36 -14.47 -18.47
N ARG A 123 -2.58 -14.76 -17.98
CA ARG A 123 -3.32 -13.83 -17.12
C ARG A 123 -2.81 -13.94 -15.70
N LEU A 124 -2.49 -12.80 -15.09
CA LEU A 124 -1.86 -12.69 -13.79
C LEU A 124 -2.90 -12.32 -12.72
N PRO A 125 -2.92 -12.99 -11.55
CA PRO A 125 -3.74 -12.54 -10.44
C PRO A 125 -3.39 -11.09 -10.09
N VAL A 126 -4.41 -10.28 -9.84
CA VAL A 126 -4.24 -8.85 -9.58
C VAL A 126 -4.14 -8.62 -8.09
N LEU A 127 -3.16 -7.83 -7.66
CA LEU A 127 -3.06 -7.32 -6.30
C LEU A 127 -3.28 -5.81 -6.32
N ILE A 128 -4.38 -5.35 -5.72
CA ILE A 128 -4.60 -3.93 -5.45
C ILE A 128 -4.04 -3.59 -4.07
N PHE A 129 -2.96 -2.81 -4.04
CA PHE A 129 -2.35 -2.32 -2.81
C PHE A 129 -2.90 -0.94 -2.43
N ASN A 130 -3.45 -0.87 -1.22
CA ASN A 130 -4.00 0.33 -0.60
C ASN A 130 -3.04 0.85 0.47
N ARG A 131 -2.47 2.04 0.24
CA ARG A 131 -1.47 2.64 1.12
C ARG A 131 -2.10 3.24 2.38
N GLY A 132 -1.31 3.30 3.45
CA GLY A 132 -1.63 4.11 4.64
C GLY A 132 -1.23 5.57 4.48
N GLY A 133 -1.50 6.40 5.49
CA GLY A 133 -1.14 7.82 5.53
C GLY A 133 -2.25 8.77 5.05
N ASN A 134 -1.91 10.02 4.72
CA ASN A 134 -2.86 11.03 4.26
C ASN A 134 -2.15 12.14 3.47
N GLY A 135 -2.84 12.74 2.49
CA GLY A 135 -2.25 13.68 1.55
C GLY A 135 -0.93 13.15 0.98
N GLY A 136 0.13 13.96 1.02
CA GLY A 136 1.50 13.53 0.66
C GLY A 136 2.18 12.58 1.65
N PHE A 137 1.70 12.47 2.89
CA PHE A 137 2.28 11.59 3.89
C PHE A 137 1.93 10.13 3.60
N GLY A 138 2.96 9.30 3.45
CA GLY A 138 2.79 7.90 3.13
C GLY A 138 2.68 7.60 1.64
N ALA A 139 2.92 8.60 0.80
CA ALA A 139 3.00 8.43 -0.64
C ALA A 139 3.96 7.29 -0.98
N ILE A 140 3.53 6.40 -1.89
CA ILE A 140 4.37 5.34 -2.40
C ILE A 140 5.44 6.00 -3.26
N SER A 141 6.70 5.87 -2.83
CA SER A 141 7.86 6.22 -3.64
C SER A 141 8.37 4.98 -4.37
N PHE A 142 9.18 5.15 -5.41
CA PHE A 142 9.79 3.98 -6.07
C PHE A 142 10.68 3.17 -5.10
N ALA A 143 11.35 3.82 -4.15
CA ALA A 143 12.13 3.10 -3.13
C ALA A 143 11.25 2.25 -2.21
N LEU A 144 10.06 2.74 -1.83
CA LEU A 144 9.08 1.95 -1.09
C LEU A 144 8.53 0.81 -1.95
N ALA A 145 8.20 1.09 -3.21
CA ALA A 145 7.72 0.09 -4.16
C ALA A 145 8.73 -1.05 -4.34
N LEU A 146 10.03 -0.75 -4.49
CA LEU A 146 11.11 -1.74 -4.55
C LEU A 146 11.13 -2.67 -3.33
N GLN A 147 10.83 -2.16 -2.15
CA GLN A 147 10.88 -2.95 -0.93
C GLN A 147 9.58 -3.72 -0.65
N ARG A 148 8.43 -3.12 -0.97
CA ARG A 148 7.13 -3.59 -0.48
C ARG A 148 6.20 -4.11 -1.57
N LEU A 149 6.35 -3.67 -2.82
CA LEU A 149 5.43 -4.01 -3.91
C LEU A 149 6.08 -4.90 -4.99
N VAL A 150 7.33 -4.62 -5.36
CA VAL A 150 8.09 -5.43 -6.32
C VAL A 150 8.16 -6.90 -5.93
N PRO A 151 8.36 -7.28 -4.65
CA PRO A 151 8.33 -8.69 -4.25
C PRO A 151 7.03 -9.41 -4.63
N PHE A 152 5.87 -8.76 -4.53
CA PHE A 152 4.61 -9.37 -4.98
C PHE A 152 4.56 -9.57 -6.49
N ALA A 153 5.11 -8.63 -7.27
CA ALA A 153 5.22 -8.83 -8.72
C ALA A 153 6.18 -9.98 -9.07
N GLN A 154 7.27 -10.14 -8.31
CA GLN A 154 8.20 -11.27 -8.45
C GLN A 154 7.54 -12.60 -8.07
N ASP A 155 6.55 -12.59 -7.18
CA ASP A 155 5.69 -13.72 -6.85
C ASP A 155 4.57 -13.99 -7.87
N GLY A 156 4.52 -13.25 -8.97
CA GLY A 156 3.63 -13.49 -10.10
C GLY A 156 2.33 -12.68 -10.10
N PHE A 157 2.21 -11.66 -9.24
CA PHE A 157 1.03 -10.78 -9.22
C PHE A 157 1.18 -9.59 -10.18
N LEU A 158 0.09 -9.17 -10.80
CA LEU A 158 -0.03 -7.83 -11.36
C LEU A 158 -0.40 -6.86 -10.23
N VAL A 159 0.55 -6.04 -9.79
CA VAL A 159 0.33 -5.11 -8.68
C VAL A 159 -0.15 -3.76 -9.19
N LEU A 160 -1.30 -3.31 -8.72
CA LEU A 160 -1.83 -1.97 -8.93
C LEU A 160 -1.89 -1.23 -7.59
N SER A 161 -1.57 0.06 -7.56
CA SER A 161 -1.76 0.88 -6.36
C SER A 161 -2.15 2.30 -6.71
N SER A 162 -2.99 2.88 -5.87
CA SER A 162 -3.39 4.29 -5.96
C SER A 162 -2.65 5.12 -4.92
N GLN A 163 -2.27 6.34 -5.29
CA GLN A 163 -1.82 7.36 -4.34
C GLN A 163 -2.98 8.10 -3.64
N TYR A 164 -4.20 7.88 -4.13
CA TYR A 164 -5.43 8.63 -3.85
C TYR A 164 -5.38 10.08 -4.32
N ARG A 165 -6.57 10.65 -4.57
CA ARG A 165 -6.76 12.09 -4.68
C ARG A 165 -6.23 12.81 -3.44
N GLY A 166 -5.83 14.06 -3.61
CA GLY A 166 -5.23 14.87 -2.55
C GLY A 166 -3.74 14.62 -2.32
N LEU A 167 -3.07 13.79 -3.13
CA LEU A 167 -1.60 13.66 -3.07
C LEU A 167 -0.90 15.02 -3.28
N ASN A 168 -1.39 15.80 -4.24
CA ASN A 168 -0.93 17.17 -4.48
C ASN A 168 -1.96 18.19 -3.99
N GLU A 169 -1.89 18.51 -2.69
CA GLU A 169 -2.81 19.45 -2.04
C GLU A 169 -2.70 20.90 -2.57
N SER A 170 -1.67 21.24 -3.36
CA SER A 170 -1.53 22.60 -3.93
C SER A 170 -2.33 22.86 -5.20
N ASN A 171 -2.90 21.83 -5.82
CA ASN A 171 -3.77 21.98 -6.98
C ASN A 171 -5.01 21.07 -6.85
N PRO A 172 -5.89 21.34 -5.87
CA PRO A 172 -7.02 20.47 -5.57
C PRO A 172 -8.07 20.39 -6.70
N GLU A 173 -8.11 21.37 -7.61
CA GLU A 173 -9.01 21.31 -8.77
C GLU A 173 -8.62 20.19 -9.74
N GLN A 174 -7.33 19.88 -9.84
CA GLN A 174 -6.82 18.83 -10.73
C GLN A 174 -6.63 17.48 -10.03
N PHE A 175 -6.26 17.50 -8.74
CA PHE A 175 -5.86 16.31 -7.98
C PHE A 175 -6.82 15.95 -6.84
N GLY A 176 -7.89 16.72 -6.64
CA GLY A 176 -8.87 16.52 -5.58
C GLY A 176 -8.33 16.81 -4.18
N ARG A 177 -9.13 16.46 -3.17
CA ARG A 177 -8.80 16.55 -1.75
C ARG A 177 -8.90 15.18 -1.12
N ASP A 178 -7.99 14.90 -0.20
CA ASP A 178 -8.02 13.67 0.59
C ASP A 178 -9.14 13.76 1.63
N GLU A 179 -10.10 12.83 1.56
CA GLU A 179 -11.26 12.77 2.47
C GLU A 179 -11.18 11.65 3.53
N PHE A 180 -10.00 11.02 3.64
CA PHE A 180 -9.71 9.94 4.59
C PHE A 180 -10.80 8.86 4.59
N GLY A 181 -11.07 8.21 3.46
CA GLY A 181 -12.16 7.23 3.33
C GLY A 181 -13.50 7.83 2.94
N GLY A 182 -13.49 8.89 2.13
CA GLY A 182 -14.66 9.47 1.46
C GLY A 182 -14.55 9.27 -0.04
N ALA A 183 -14.50 10.37 -0.79
CA ALA A 183 -14.38 10.36 -2.25
C ALA A 183 -13.14 9.62 -2.79
N ASP A 184 -12.07 9.55 -2.01
CA ASP A 184 -10.84 8.81 -2.32
C ASP A 184 -11.05 7.28 -2.43
N VAL A 185 -12.15 6.73 -1.89
CA VAL A 185 -12.51 5.31 -2.08
C VAL A 185 -12.77 5.00 -3.56
N ARG A 186 -13.39 5.94 -4.28
CA ARG A 186 -13.67 5.80 -5.72
C ARG A 186 -12.41 5.69 -6.57
N ASP A 187 -11.28 6.22 -6.10
CA ASP A 187 -10.01 6.10 -6.80
C ASP A 187 -9.51 4.64 -6.82
N VAL A 188 -9.86 3.85 -5.81
CA VAL A 188 -9.54 2.42 -5.74
C VAL A 188 -10.56 1.59 -6.53
N GLU A 189 -11.84 1.92 -6.42
CA GLU A 189 -12.91 1.31 -7.24
C GLU A 189 -12.60 1.46 -8.73
N ARG A 190 -12.09 2.63 -9.13
CA ARG A 190 -11.66 2.87 -10.50
C ARG A 190 -10.51 1.96 -10.94
N LEU A 191 -9.58 1.59 -10.05
CA LEU A 191 -8.56 0.60 -10.38
C LEU A 191 -9.17 -0.78 -10.63
N LEU A 192 -10.22 -1.17 -9.89
CA LEU A 192 -10.96 -2.43 -10.15
C LEU A 192 -11.55 -2.43 -11.57
N GLU A 193 -12.13 -1.32 -12.02
CA GLU A 193 -12.66 -1.19 -13.37
C GLU A 193 -11.57 -1.26 -14.44
N LEU A 194 -10.41 -0.65 -14.17
CA LEU A 194 -9.29 -0.63 -15.11
C LEU A 194 -8.62 -2.00 -15.27
N VAL A 195 -8.81 -2.93 -14.32
CA VAL A 195 -8.34 -4.32 -14.44
C VAL A 195 -8.83 -4.96 -15.74
N ASP A 196 -10.08 -4.73 -16.14
CA ASP A 196 -10.68 -5.35 -17.32
C ASP A 196 -10.08 -4.87 -18.64
N ARG A 197 -9.33 -3.76 -18.60
CA ARG A 197 -8.65 -3.16 -19.75
C ARG A 197 -7.20 -3.61 -19.87
N LEU A 198 -6.66 -4.31 -18.87
CA LEU A 198 -5.29 -4.77 -18.85
C LEU A 198 -5.22 -6.20 -19.42
N PRO A 199 -4.58 -6.42 -20.58
CA PRO A 199 -4.62 -7.71 -21.26
C PRO A 199 -3.96 -8.84 -20.46
N GLN A 200 -2.99 -8.51 -19.60
CA GLN A 200 -2.30 -9.45 -18.72
C GLN A 200 -3.02 -9.70 -17.39
N ALA A 201 -4.15 -9.04 -17.10
CA ALA A 201 -4.84 -9.21 -15.83
C ALA A 201 -5.76 -10.43 -15.83
N ASP A 202 -5.84 -11.11 -14.69
CA ASP A 202 -6.85 -12.11 -14.37
C ASP A 202 -7.98 -11.47 -13.54
N PRO A 203 -9.13 -11.11 -14.17
CA PRO A 203 -10.22 -10.46 -13.45
C PRO A 203 -10.96 -11.41 -12.49
N ASP A 204 -10.74 -12.72 -12.57
CA ASP A 204 -11.35 -13.72 -11.66
C ASP A 204 -10.57 -13.82 -10.34
N ASN A 205 -9.35 -13.27 -10.28
CA ASN A 205 -8.42 -13.37 -9.16
C ASN A 205 -7.88 -11.99 -8.77
N ILE A 206 -8.77 -11.13 -8.26
CA ILE A 206 -8.41 -9.81 -7.74
C ILE A 206 -8.31 -9.87 -6.21
N PHE A 207 -7.16 -9.49 -5.67
CA PHE A 207 -6.85 -9.47 -4.25
C PHE A 207 -6.63 -8.04 -3.77
N MET A 208 -6.91 -7.78 -2.49
CA MET A 208 -6.62 -6.50 -1.86
C MET A 208 -5.64 -6.65 -0.70
N LEU A 209 -4.66 -5.75 -0.65
CA LEU A 209 -3.75 -5.61 0.48
C LEU A 209 -3.80 -4.17 0.99
N GLY A 210 -4.27 -3.99 2.22
CA GLY A 210 -4.25 -2.70 2.91
C GLY A 210 -3.19 -2.64 3.99
N ALA A 211 -2.56 -1.48 4.17
CA ALA A 211 -1.68 -1.20 5.31
C ALA A 211 -2.10 0.08 6.06
N SER A 212 -2.20 0.06 7.39
CA SER A 212 -2.68 1.20 8.19
C SER A 212 -4.06 1.67 7.71
N ARG A 213 -4.27 2.97 7.46
CA ARG A 213 -5.48 3.51 6.78
C ARG A 213 -5.85 2.72 5.51
N GLY A 214 -4.88 2.19 4.78
CA GLY A 214 -5.15 1.39 3.58
C GLY A 214 -6.03 0.15 3.86
N VAL A 215 -6.04 -0.35 5.10
CA VAL A 215 -6.97 -1.39 5.54
C VAL A 215 -8.40 -0.87 5.58
N MET A 216 -8.62 0.28 6.22
CA MET A 216 -9.90 0.99 6.21
C MET A 216 -10.40 1.22 4.77
N MET A 217 -9.52 1.70 3.88
CA MET A 217 -9.84 1.87 2.46
C MET A 217 -10.24 0.55 1.78
N SER A 218 -9.53 -0.53 2.07
CA SER A 218 -9.82 -1.84 1.48
C SER A 218 -11.19 -2.37 1.90
N TYR A 219 -11.57 -2.20 3.18
CA TYR A 219 -12.90 -2.60 3.64
C TYR A 219 -14.02 -1.72 3.06
N LEU A 220 -13.79 -0.41 2.92
CA LEU A 220 -14.76 0.50 2.30
C LEU A 220 -15.05 0.10 0.85
N VAL A 221 -14.02 -0.25 0.08
CA VAL A 221 -14.20 -0.78 -1.29
C VAL A 221 -14.88 -2.15 -1.27
N ALA A 222 -14.47 -3.04 -0.36
CA ALA A 222 -15.02 -4.39 -0.30
C ALA A 222 -16.49 -4.43 0.11
N ARG A 223 -16.96 -3.48 0.92
CA ARG A 223 -18.37 -3.35 1.32
C ARG A 223 -19.34 -3.30 0.13
N GLY A 224 -18.89 -2.76 -1.01
CA GLY A 224 -19.70 -2.63 -2.22
C GLY A 224 -19.27 -3.52 -3.39
N SER A 225 -18.33 -4.45 -3.20
CA SER A 225 -17.72 -5.20 -4.30
C SER A 225 -17.64 -6.70 -4.05
N ASP A 226 -18.16 -7.48 -5.00
CA ASP A 226 -18.03 -8.95 -5.06
C ASP A 226 -16.81 -9.41 -5.88
N ARG A 227 -16.05 -8.48 -6.44
CA ARG A 227 -14.88 -8.76 -7.29
C ARG A 227 -13.64 -9.19 -6.50
N ILE A 228 -13.59 -8.88 -5.21
CA ILE A 228 -12.41 -9.10 -4.36
C ILE A 228 -12.43 -10.54 -3.85
N ARG A 229 -11.44 -11.32 -4.29
CA ARG A 229 -11.36 -12.74 -4.00
C ARG A 229 -10.89 -13.04 -2.57
N ALA A 230 -9.91 -12.29 -2.08
CA ALA A 230 -9.45 -12.32 -0.70
C ALA A 230 -8.75 -11.00 -0.34
N LEU A 231 -8.70 -10.69 0.96
CA LEU A 231 -8.13 -9.46 1.50
C LEU A 231 -7.08 -9.77 2.56
N ALA A 232 -5.97 -9.02 2.55
CA ALA A 232 -4.99 -9.00 3.63
C ALA A 232 -4.87 -7.59 4.23
N SER A 233 -4.81 -7.54 5.56
CA SER A 233 -4.72 -6.33 6.37
C SER A 233 -3.43 -6.34 7.17
N VAL A 234 -2.61 -5.29 7.02
CA VAL A 234 -1.39 -5.09 7.80
C VAL A 234 -1.56 -3.88 8.71
N ASN A 235 -1.55 -4.09 10.03
CA ASN A 235 -1.62 -3.02 11.05
C ASN A 235 -2.77 -2.04 10.81
N GLY A 236 -3.98 -2.58 10.62
CA GLY A 236 -5.12 -1.86 10.06
C GLY A 236 -6.01 -1.15 11.07
N ASP A 237 -6.46 0.06 10.69
CA ASP A 237 -7.52 0.79 11.37
C ASP A 237 -8.88 0.16 11.06
N VAL A 238 -9.59 -0.31 12.09
CA VAL A 238 -10.92 -0.93 11.97
C VAL A 238 -12.01 -0.18 12.73
N ASP A 239 -11.61 0.70 13.66
CA ASP A 239 -12.49 1.53 14.48
C ASP A 239 -11.79 2.85 14.80
N LEU A 240 -12.21 3.92 14.12
CA LEU A 240 -11.59 5.23 14.26
C LEU A 240 -11.96 5.92 15.59
N GLU A 241 -13.06 5.54 16.25
CA GLU A 241 -13.38 6.09 17.57
C GLU A 241 -12.44 5.50 18.64
N LEU A 242 -12.20 4.19 18.59
CA LEU A 242 -11.22 3.55 19.46
C LEU A 242 -9.80 4.04 19.16
N GLU A 243 -9.48 4.26 17.88
CA GLU A 243 -8.18 4.80 17.47
C GLU A 243 -7.96 6.21 18.04
N LEU A 244 -8.99 7.07 18.15
CA LEU A 244 -8.86 8.36 18.84
C LEU A 244 -8.60 8.24 20.34
N LYS A 245 -9.01 7.14 20.98
CA LYS A 245 -8.70 6.89 22.40
C LYS A 245 -7.24 6.45 22.57
N PHE A 246 -6.74 5.66 21.62
CA PHE A 246 -5.35 5.21 21.58
C PHE A 246 -4.39 6.34 21.19
N ARG A 247 -4.77 7.12 20.16
CA ARG A 247 -3.94 8.12 19.50
C ARG A 247 -4.69 9.44 19.24
N PRO A 248 -4.97 10.24 20.30
CA PRO A 248 -5.83 11.43 20.22
C PRO A 248 -5.38 12.50 19.21
N GLU A 249 -4.11 12.55 18.84
CA GLU A 249 -3.61 13.51 17.85
C GLU A 249 -4.17 13.28 16.44
N MET A 250 -4.68 12.08 16.14
CA MET A 250 -5.36 11.78 14.88
C MET A 250 -6.63 12.61 14.68
N GLU A 251 -7.21 13.17 15.75
CA GLU A 251 -8.33 14.11 15.68
C GLU A 251 -8.03 15.28 14.73
N ARG A 252 -6.78 15.78 14.71
CA ARG A 252 -6.38 16.87 13.82
C ARG A 252 -6.42 16.45 12.35
N VAL A 253 -6.05 15.20 12.06
CA VAL A 253 -6.09 14.65 10.70
C VAL A 253 -7.54 14.45 10.27
N TYR A 254 -8.36 13.84 11.12
CA TYR A 254 -9.77 13.57 10.85
C TYR A 254 -10.57 14.86 10.67
N ALA A 255 -10.42 15.83 11.57
CA ALA A 255 -11.09 17.12 11.47
C ALA A 255 -10.71 17.93 10.22
N ALA A 256 -9.47 17.75 9.71
CA ALA A 256 -9.00 18.45 8.52
C ALA A 256 -9.44 17.81 7.20
N ARG A 257 -9.78 16.51 7.20
CA ARG A 257 -9.96 15.73 5.97
C ARG A 257 -11.33 15.08 5.85
N ILE A 258 -11.88 14.55 6.93
CA ILE A 258 -13.17 13.87 6.90
C ILE A 258 -14.28 14.92 6.66
N PRO A 259 -15.08 14.77 5.59
CA PRO A 259 -16.19 15.67 5.33
C PRO A 259 -17.17 15.72 6.50
N ASN A 260 -17.68 16.92 6.81
CA ASN A 260 -18.66 17.15 7.86
C ASN A 260 -18.24 16.70 9.27
N TYR A 261 -16.93 16.51 9.52
CA TYR A 261 -16.44 16.00 10.81
C TYR A 261 -16.91 16.83 12.02
N ALA A 262 -16.86 18.16 11.91
CA ALA A 262 -17.23 19.05 13.01
C ALA A 262 -18.72 18.96 13.40
N SER A 263 -19.61 18.66 12.46
CA SER A 263 -21.06 18.58 12.68
C SER A 263 -21.59 17.16 12.84
N ARG A 264 -20.88 16.16 12.29
CA ARG A 264 -21.32 14.74 12.25
C ARG A 264 -20.21 13.77 12.64
N LYS A 265 -19.40 14.12 13.64
CA LYS A 265 -18.22 13.35 14.06
C LYS A 265 -18.50 11.86 14.24
N GLN A 266 -19.49 11.49 15.06
CA GLN A 266 -19.77 10.08 15.35
C GLN A 266 -20.16 9.30 14.10
N GLU A 267 -21.06 9.84 13.28
CA GLU A 267 -21.48 9.23 12.02
C GLU A 267 -20.30 9.07 11.06
N ALA A 268 -19.50 10.13 10.87
CA ALA A 268 -18.40 10.13 9.93
C ALA A 268 -17.27 9.14 10.32
N LEU A 269 -17.03 8.95 11.62
CA LEU A 269 -16.12 7.92 12.14
C LEU A 269 -16.70 6.52 11.95
N ALA A 270 -18.00 6.34 12.24
CA ALA A 270 -18.67 5.04 12.13
C ALA A 270 -18.76 4.55 10.68
N GLU A 271 -19.03 5.44 9.72
CA GLU A 271 -19.06 5.13 8.29
C GLU A 271 -17.72 4.55 7.78
N ARG A 272 -16.60 4.95 8.40
CA ARG A 272 -15.25 4.50 8.06
C ARG A 272 -14.78 3.28 8.86
N SER A 273 -15.52 2.91 9.90
CA SER A 273 -15.10 1.91 10.88
C SER A 273 -15.81 0.60 10.63
N VAL A 274 -15.13 -0.33 9.96
CA VAL A 274 -15.66 -1.66 9.60
C VAL A 274 -16.25 -2.41 10.80
N MET A 275 -15.82 -2.11 12.03
CA MET A 275 -16.43 -2.68 13.24
C MET A 275 -17.95 -2.47 13.33
N HIS A 276 -18.51 -1.41 12.73
CA HIS A 276 -19.95 -1.13 12.79
C HIS A 276 -20.78 -1.72 11.64
N TRP A 277 -20.14 -2.22 10.60
CA TRP A 277 -20.82 -2.71 9.39
C TRP A 277 -20.13 -3.93 8.78
N ALA A 278 -19.37 -4.68 9.59
CA ALA A 278 -18.63 -5.87 9.14
C ALA A 278 -19.53 -6.93 8.47
N GLU A 279 -20.80 -6.98 8.84
CA GLU A 279 -21.83 -7.84 8.24
C GLU A 279 -22.16 -7.49 6.78
N GLU A 280 -21.79 -6.30 6.32
CA GLU A 280 -21.97 -5.85 4.94
C GLU A 280 -20.79 -6.24 4.04
N LEU A 281 -19.70 -6.79 4.61
CA LEU A 281 -18.63 -7.37 3.81
C LEU A 281 -19.13 -8.62 3.07
N PRO A 282 -18.57 -8.94 1.88
CA PRO A 282 -18.92 -10.18 1.19
C PRO A 282 -18.67 -11.39 2.09
N ARG A 283 -19.73 -12.15 2.36
CA ARG A 283 -19.78 -13.20 3.40
C ARG A 283 -18.64 -14.21 3.30
N ASP A 284 -18.30 -14.62 2.09
CA ASP A 284 -17.33 -15.67 1.83
C ASP A 284 -15.94 -15.12 1.44
N MET A 285 -15.72 -13.79 1.50
CA MET A 285 -14.41 -13.19 1.23
C MET A 285 -13.45 -13.49 2.39
N PRO A 286 -12.35 -14.23 2.17
CA PRO A 286 -11.38 -14.56 3.19
C PRO A 286 -10.52 -13.35 3.58
N ILE A 287 -10.38 -13.10 4.89
CA ILE A 287 -9.62 -11.97 5.43
C ILE A 287 -8.43 -12.45 6.28
N LEU A 288 -7.21 -12.09 5.86
CA LEU A 288 -6.00 -12.25 6.64
C LEU A 288 -5.70 -10.96 7.43
N LEU A 289 -5.55 -11.08 8.74
CA LEU A 289 -5.19 -9.99 9.65
C LEU A 289 -3.75 -10.21 10.14
N LEU A 290 -2.88 -9.25 9.91
CA LEU A 290 -1.48 -9.24 10.34
C LEU A 290 -1.28 -7.99 11.21
N HIS A 291 -0.84 -8.14 12.46
CA HIS A 291 -0.67 -7.00 13.36
C HIS A 291 0.61 -7.09 14.21
N GLY A 292 1.32 -5.99 14.37
CA GLY A 292 2.45 -5.84 15.28
C GLY A 292 2.01 -5.68 16.74
N GLY A 293 2.64 -6.38 17.66
CA GLY A 293 2.35 -6.28 19.10
C GLY A 293 2.84 -4.98 19.73
N GLU A 294 3.85 -4.34 19.13
CA GLU A 294 4.44 -3.06 19.56
C GLU A 294 4.05 -1.90 18.62
N ASP A 295 2.91 -2.01 17.91
CA ASP A 295 2.43 -0.93 17.06
C ASP A 295 2.06 0.31 17.90
N ASP A 296 2.68 1.44 17.56
CA ASP A 296 2.52 2.73 18.24
C ASP A 296 1.68 3.73 17.44
N ARG A 297 1.16 3.32 16.26
CA ARG A 297 0.38 4.19 15.37
C ARG A 297 -1.06 3.76 15.19
N VAL A 298 -1.33 2.48 15.33
CA VAL A 298 -2.65 1.85 15.29
C VAL A 298 -2.73 0.90 16.47
N ASP A 299 -3.82 0.94 17.24
CA ASP A 299 -3.95 0.09 18.45
C ASP A 299 -3.76 -1.40 18.09
N PRO A 300 -2.76 -2.11 18.66
CA PRO A 300 -2.54 -3.54 18.41
C PRO A 300 -3.77 -4.41 18.69
N ASN A 301 -4.69 -3.94 19.54
CA ASN A 301 -5.93 -4.63 19.83
C ASN A 301 -6.95 -4.60 18.68
N ASN A 302 -6.77 -3.75 17.66
CA ASN A 302 -7.61 -3.74 16.46
C ASN A 302 -7.63 -5.11 15.77
N GLY A 303 -6.49 -5.79 15.68
CA GLY A 303 -6.39 -7.15 15.11
C GLY A 303 -7.27 -8.17 15.86
N PRO A 304 -7.03 -8.42 17.16
CA PRO A 304 -7.87 -9.31 17.98
C PRO A 304 -9.35 -8.93 18.03
N ARG A 305 -9.69 -7.64 18.17
CA ARG A 305 -11.09 -7.17 18.20
C ARG A 305 -11.81 -7.48 16.90
N PHE A 306 -11.19 -7.17 15.76
CA PHE A 306 -11.82 -7.43 14.47
C PHE A 306 -11.88 -8.92 14.15
N LYS A 307 -10.86 -9.70 14.53
CA LYS A 307 -10.92 -11.17 14.43
C LYS A 307 -12.13 -11.73 15.18
N ALA A 308 -12.37 -11.29 16.42
CA ALA A 308 -13.54 -11.71 17.19
C ALA A 308 -14.86 -11.30 16.53
N ARG A 309 -14.92 -10.11 15.91
CA ARG A 309 -16.11 -9.65 15.14
C ARG A 309 -16.35 -10.54 13.91
N LEU A 310 -15.31 -10.86 13.15
CA LEU A 310 -15.40 -11.75 11.99
C LEU A 310 -15.83 -13.17 12.40
N ASP A 311 -15.30 -13.70 13.51
CA ASP A 311 -15.69 -15.01 14.04
C ASP A 311 -17.16 -15.05 14.44
N ALA A 312 -17.66 -14.01 15.11
CA ALA A 312 -19.07 -13.91 15.50
C ALA A 312 -20.02 -13.86 14.29
N LEU A 313 -19.54 -13.34 13.16
CA LEU A 313 -20.28 -13.29 11.89
C LEU A 313 -20.08 -14.53 11.01
N GLY A 314 -19.14 -15.42 11.37
CA GLY A 314 -18.79 -16.60 10.60
C GLY A 314 -17.99 -16.29 9.32
N HIS A 315 -17.29 -15.15 9.25
CA HIS A 315 -16.42 -14.83 8.11
C HIS A 315 -15.13 -15.69 8.15
N PRO A 316 -14.68 -16.23 7.01
CA PRO A 316 -13.39 -16.90 6.91
C PRO A 316 -12.26 -15.92 7.21
N SER A 317 -11.54 -16.14 8.31
CA SER A 317 -10.48 -15.21 8.73
C SER A 317 -9.33 -15.88 9.49
N LYS A 318 -8.13 -15.31 9.33
CA LYS A 318 -6.92 -15.71 10.07
C LYS A 318 -6.31 -14.46 10.70
N LEU A 319 -5.88 -14.55 11.96
CA LEU A 319 -5.10 -13.50 12.62
C LEU A 319 -3.70 -14.02 12.92
N ILE A 320 -2.70 -13.21 12.61
CA ILE A 320 -1.30 -13.42 12.97
C ILE A 320 -0.82 -12.15 13.69
N MET A 321 -0.38 -12.33 14.94
CA MET A 321 0.27 -11.28 15.71
C MET A 321 1.79 -11.46 15.62
N TYR A 322 2.52 -10.37 15.43
CA TYR A 322 3.98 -10.30 15.49
C TYR A 322 4.39 -9.54 16.75
N PRO A 323 4.62 -10.21 17.89
CA PRO A 323 4.72 -9.56 19.20
C PRO A 323 5.81 -8.49 19.28
N ASP A 324 6.95 -8.70 18.63
CA ASP A 324 8.14 -7.83 18.71
C ASP A 324 8.25 -6.84 17.54
N ASP A 325 7.19 -6.69 16.75
CA ASP A 325 7.13 -5.79 15.61
C ASP A 325 6.19 -4.60 15.89
N GLY A 326 6.60 -3.43 15.42
CA GLY A 326 5.78 -2.23 15.39
C GLY A 326 5.08 -2.02 14.04
N HIS A 327 4.70 -0.77 13.77
CA HIS A 327 3.81 -0.40 12.68
C HIS A 327 4.24 -0.79 11.26
N SER A 328 5.53 -1.04 11.01
CA SER A 328 6.02 -1.43 9.68
C SER A 328 6.20 -2.93 9.45
N LEU A 329 5.97 -3.74 10.49
CA LEU A 329 6.38 -5.15 10.57
C LEU A 329 7.83 -5.36 10.12
N GLY A 330 8.73 -4.45 10.48
CA GLY A 330 10.08 -4.37 9.90
C GLY A 330 10.91 -5.64 10.09
N ARG A 331 10.79 -6.35 11.21
CA ARG A 331 11.54 -7.57 11.50
C ARG A 331 10.91 -8.78 10.83
N SER A 332 9.58 -8.86 10.86
CA SER A 332 8.83 -10.01 10.34
C SER A 332 8.26 -9.78 8.94
N TRP A 333 8.66 -8.73 8.21
CA TRP A 333 8.05 -8.39 6.92
C TRP A 333 8.16 -9.52 5.90
N GLU A 334 9.31 -10.19 5.81
CA GLU A 334 9.48 -11.32 4.89
C GLU A 334 8.49 -12.44 5.22
N GLN A 335 8.32 -12.77 6.50
CA GLN A 335 7.34 -13.76 6.92
C GLN A 335 5.91 -13.31 6.62
N ALA A 336 5.56 -12.06 6.94
CA ALA A 336 4.25 -11.49 6.65
C ALA A 336 3.95 -11.48 5.14
N HIS A 337 4.94 -11.15 4.32
CA HIS A 337 4.87 -11.20 2.86
C HIS A 337 4.52 -12.61 2.37
N GLN A 338 5.23 -13.63 2.85
CA GLN A 338 4.96 -15.03 2.48
C GLN A 338 3.57 -15.50 2.94
N GLU A 339 3.11 -15.08 4.12
CA GLU A 339 1.74 -15.36 4.60
C GLU A 339 0.69 -14.72 3.70
N ILE A 340 0.91 -13.48 3.23
CA ILE A 340 0.01 -12.79 2.29
C ILE A 340 -0.03 -13.51 0.95
N VAL A 341 1.12 -13.84 0.38
CA VAL A 341 1.22 -14.54 -0.91
C VAL A 341 0.53 -15.90 -0.84
N THR A 342 0.79 -16.66 0.23
CA THR A 342 0.15 -17.96 0.47
C THR A 342 -1.36 -17.80 0.61
N TRP A 343 -1.82 -16.83 1.41
CA TRP A 343 -3.25 -16.56 1.58
C TRP A 343 -3.96 -16.26 0.25
N PHE A 344 -3.38 -15.43 -0.60
CA PHE A 344 -3.97 -15.14 -1.90
C PHE A 344 -3.96 -16.34 -2.84
N ARG A 345 -2.87 -17.11 -2.87
CA ARG A 345 -2.78 -18.33 -3.71
C ARG A 345 -3.77 -19.41 -3.27
N ASP A 346 -3.92 -19.65 -1.97
CA ASP A 346 -4.83 -20.65 -1.41
C ASP A 346 -6.30 -20.32 -1.71
N HIS A 347 -6.63 -19.04 -1.86
CA HIS A 347 -7.97 -18.58 -2.16
C HIS A 347 -8.18 -18.24 -3.63
N ALA A 348 -7.18 -18.40 -4.51
CA ALA A 348 -7.36 -18.18 -5.94
C ALA A 348 -8.38 -19.16 -6.55
N ARG A 349 -9.14 -18.70 -7.55
CA ARG A 349 -9.93 -19.57 -8.42
C ARG A 349 -8.99 -20.30 -9.37
N ALA A 350 -9.28 -21.57 -9.63
CA ALA A 350 -8.58 -22.33 -10.65
C ALA A 350 -8.73 -21.66 -12.03
N PRO A 351 -7.71 -21.72 -12.90
CA PRO A 351 -7.80 -21.16 -14.24
C PRO A 351 -8.99 -21.78 -15.00
N HIS A 352 -9.72 -20.97 -15.77
CA HIS A 352 -10.89 -21.40 -16.56
C HIS A 352 -10.59 -22.59 -17.51
N SER A 353 -9.34 -22.78 -17.93
CA SER A 353 -8.90 -23.93 -18.74
C SER A 353 -8.93 -25.28 -18.01
N ALA A 354 -8.96 -25.31 -16.68
CA ALA A 354 -9.07 -26.53 -15.88
C ALA A 354 -10.53 -27.01 -15.72
N GLN A 355 -11.52 -26.16 -15.99
CA GLN A 355 -12.94 -26.49 -15.81
C GLN A 355 -13.59 -27.14 -17.05
N LEU A 356 -12.95 -27.07 -18.23
CA LEU A 356 -13.41 -27.72 -19.46
C LEU A 356 -12.84 -29.14 -19.66
N GLY A 357 -12.16 -29.68 -18.65
CA GLY A 357 -11.41 -30.94 -18.72
C GLY A 357 -11.98 -32.09 -17.88
N GLN A 358 -13.28 -32.14 -17.62
CA GLN A 358 -13.92 -33.36 -17.10
C GLN A 358 -14.91 -33.92 -18.12
N PRO A 359 -14.66 -35.13 -18.67
CA PRO A 359 -15.57 -35.81 -19.58
C PRO A 359 -16.86 -36.30 -18.91
#